data_AF-A0A6J7DW21-F1
#
_entry.id   AF-A0A6J7DW21-F1
#
_cell.length_a   1.000
_cell.length_b   1.000
_cell.length_c   1.000
_cell.angle_alpha   90.00
_cell.angle_beta   90.00
_cell.angle_gamma   90.00
#
_symmetry.space_group_name_H-M   'P 1'
#
loop_
_entity.id
_entity.type
_entity.pdbx_description
1 polymer ?
#
loop_
_entity_poly.entity_id
_entity_poly.type
_entity_poly.pdbx_seq_one_letter_code
_entity_poly.pdbx_strand_id
1 'polypeptide(L)' 'MGWYGYPIDEIEKHTGARVAFITRLGEGILPDSHIVLQEGDLLHVIVRDEEIAKVELILGKSPEATA' A
#
# COMPACT_ATOMS: atom_id res chain seq x y z
N MET A 1 0.52 -11.92 9.14
CA MET A 1 1.50 -11.27 8.26
C MET A 1 0.73 -10.35 7.35
N GLY A 2 1.20 -9.13 7.15
CA GLY A 2 0.57 -8.13 6.27
C GLY A 2 1.61 -7.58 5.30
N TRP A 3 1.32 -6.46 4.66
CA TRP A 3 2.21 -5.81 3.70
C TRP A 3 3.48 -5.17 4.32
N TYR A 4 3.72 -5.35 5.62
CA TYR A 4 4.90 -4.82 6.30
C TYR A 4 6.19 -5.40 5.72
N GLY A 5 7.19 -4.55 5.53
CA GLY A 5 8.46 -4.93 4.91
C GLY A 5 8.44 -4.93 3.39
N TYR A 6 7.29 -4.69 2.74
CA TYR A 6 7.21 -4.56 1.28
C TYR A 6 7.49 -3.13 0.83
N PRO A 7 8.26 -2.93 -0.26
CA PRO A 7 8.37 -1.64 -0.91
C PRO A 7 7.01 -1.16 -1.40
N ILE A 8 6.75 0.15 -1.30
CA ILE A 8 5.51 0.75 -1.81
C ILE A 8 5.29 0.44 -3.28
N ASP A 9 6.36 0.43 -4.08
CA ASP A 9 6.35 0.10 -5.50
C ASP A 9 5.76 -1.28 -5.78
N GLU A 10 5.99 -2.27 -4.91
CA GLU A 10 5.41 -3.60 -5.04
C GLU A 10 3.91 -3.58 -4.70
N ILE A 11 3.51 -2.80 -3.69
CA ILE A 11 2.10 -2.61 -3.34
C ILE A 11 1.35 -1.96 -4.52
N GLU A 12 1.91 -0.92 -5.13
CA GLU A 12 1.35 -0.27 -6.31
C GLU A 12 1.23 -1.25 -7.49
N LYS A 13 2.25 -2.08 -7.75
CA LYS A 13 2.21 -3.08 -8.82
C LYS A 13 1.13 -4.15 -8.59
N HIS A 14 1.02 -4.66 -7.37
CA HIS A 14 0.05 -5.70 -7.04
C HIS A 14 -1.38 -5.17 -7.08
N THR A 15 -1.61 -3.96 -6.58
CA THR A 15 -2.96 -3.37 -6.50
C THR A 15 -3.39 -2.69 -7.80
N GLY A 16 -2.46 -2.10 -8.55
CA GLY A 16 -2.73 -1.16 -9.65
C GLY A 16 -3.14 0.24 -9.18
N ALA A 17 -3.15 0.50 -7.87
CA ALA A 17 -3.36 1.83 -7.28
C ALA A 17 -2.04 2.62 -7.20
N ARG A 18 -2.15 3.93 -6.96
CA ARG A 18 -1.00 4.80 -6.69
C ARG A 18 -1.04 5.32 -5.26
N VAL A 19 0.07 5.26 -4.54
CA VAL A 19 0.18 5.85 -3.21
C VAL A 19 0.40 7.35 -3.36
N ALA A 20 -0.50 8.15 -2.79
CA ALA A 20 -0.39 9.61 -2.80
C ALA A 20 0.54 10.10 -1.70
N PHE A 21 0.33 9.62 -0.47
CA PHE A 21 1.19 9.88 0.67
C PHE A 21 0.97 8.83 1.76
N ILE A 22 1.90 8.77 2.70
CA ILE A 22 1.85 7.87 3.86
C ILE A 22 1.76 8.74 5.10
N THR A 23 0.89 8.39 6.04
CA THR A 23 0.94 8.97 7.39
C THR A 23 1.71 8.03 8.30
N ARG A 24 2.84 8.50 8.86
CA ARG A 24 3.67 7.76 9.81
C ARG A 24 3.85 8.58 11.07
N LEU A 25 3.41 8.03 12.21
CA LEU A 25 3.45 8.72 13.51
C LEU A 25 2.79 10.13 13.48
N GLY A 26 1.77 10.31 12.63
CA GLY A 26 1.07 11.59 12.45
C GLY A 26 1.70 12.53 11.42
N GLU A 27 2.86 12.19 10.85
CA GLU A 27 3.52 12.98 9.82
C GLU A 27 3.22 12.45 8.42
N GLY A 28 2.93 13.35 7.48
CA GLY A 28 2.73 13.03 6.07
C GLY A 28 4.06 12.90 5.33
N ILE A 29 4.30 11.76 4.71
CA ILE A 29 5.50 11.43 3.95
C ILE A 29 5.12 11.21 2.49
N LEU A 30 5.82 11.87 1.57
CA LEU A 30 5.71 11.59 0.15
C LEU A 30 6.51 10.32 -0.18
N PRO A 31 5.88 9.31 -0.81
CA PRO A 31 6.58 8.10 -1.19
C PRO A 31 7.62 8.37 -2.26
N ASP A 32 8.83 7.85 -2.03
CA ASP A 32 9.84 7.62 -3.05
C ASP A 32 10.01 6.11 -3.27
N SER A 33 10.82 5.74 -4.27
CA SER A 33 11.05 4.33 -4.67
C SER A 33 11.75 3.47 -3.61
N HIS A 34 12.15 4.04 -2.47
CA HIS A 34 12.85 3.33 -1.41
C HIS A 34 11.99 3.19 -0.15
N ILE A 35 10.78 3.75 -0.12
CA ILE A 35 9.92 3.59 1.04
C ILE A 35 9.41 2.16 1.14
N VAL A 36 9.65 1.59 2.32
CA VAL A 36 9.12 0.31 2.76
C VAL A 36 8.00 0.55 3.77
N LEU A 37 6.91 -0.20 3.62
CA LEU A 37 5.78 -0.12 4.52
C LEU A 37 6.13 -0.67 5.90
N GLN A 38 5.76 0.06 6.95
CA GLN A 38 6.04 -0.27 8.34
C GLN A 38 4.75 -0.46 9.14
N GLU A 39 4.88 -1.08 10.31
CA GLU A 39 3.78 -1.20 11.26
C GLU A 39 3.29 0.18 11.71
N GLY A 40 1.97 0.37 11.69
CA GLY A 40 1.34 1.64 12.07
C GLY A 40 1.27 2.70 10.97
N ASP A 41 1.82 2.44 9.79
CA ASP A 41 1.63 3.31 8.63
C ASP A 41 0.19 3.31 8.13
N LEU A 42 -0.28 4.48 7.70
CA LEU A 42 -1.53 4.62 6.96
C LEU A 42 -1.21 4.99 5.50
N LEU A 43 -1.59 4.15 4.55
CA LEU A 43 -1.45 4.46 3.12
C LEU A 43 -2.69 5.24 2.65
N HIS A 44 -2.44 6.38 2.03
CA HIS A 44 -3.46 7.09 1.27
C HIS A 44 -3.23 6.81 -0.21
N VAL A 45 -4.17 6.13 -0.84
CA VAL A 45 -4.05 5.69 -2.23
C VAL A 45 -5.07 6.37 -3.13
N ILE A 46 -4.68 6.58 -4.38
CA ILE A 46 -5.54 6.98 -5.48
C ILE A 46 -5.82 5.74 -6.32
N VAL A 47 -7.10 5.48 -6.55
CA VAL A 47 -7.60 4.31 -7.27
C VAL A 47 -8.74 4.74 -8.18
N ARG A 48 -8.93 4.02 -9.30
CA ARG A 48 -10.13 4.19 -10.14
C ARG A 48 -11.33 3.58 -9.42
N ASP A 49 -12.49 4.21 -9.55
CA ASP A 49 -13.70 3.79 -8.84
C ASP A 49 -14.04 2.32 -9.13
N GLU A 50 -13.90 1.88 -10.39
CA GLU A 50 -14.17 0.48 -10.77
C GLU A 50 -13.19 -0.55 -10.17
N GLU A 51 -12.03 -0.13 -9.67
CA GLU A 51 -11.00 -1.03 -9.11
C GLU A 51 -10.99 -1.06 -7.57
N ILE A 52 -11.79 -0.24 -6.87
CA ILE A 52 -11.77 -0.12 -5.40
C ILE A 52 -11.86 -1.48 -4.72
N ALA A 53 -12.87 -2.28 -5.06
CA ALA A 53 -13.11 -3.57 -4.42
C ALA A 53 -11.95 -4.56 -4.60
N LYS A 54 -11.27 -4.52 -5.75
CA LYS A 54 -10.09 -5.35 -5.99
C LYS A 54 -8.90 -4.89 -5.16
N VAL A 55 -8.68 -3.57 -5.06
CA VAL A 55 -7.58 -3.00 -4.25
C VAL A 55 -7.79 -3.32 -2.78
N GLU A 56 -9.00 -3.16 -2.25
CA GLU A 56 -9.33 -3.54 -0.87
C GLU A 56 -9.10 -5.02 -0.60
N LEU A 57 -9.49 -5.90 -1.54
CA LEU A 57 -9.27 -7.33 -1.43
C LEU A 57 -7.78 -7.69 -1.38
N ILE A 58 -6.96 -7.03 -2.20
CA ILE A 58 -5.50 -7.26 -2.27
C ILE A 58 -4.83 -6.72 -1.00
N LEU A 59 -5.15 -5.50 -0.56
CA LEU A 59 -4.58 -4.91 0.65
C LEU A 59 -5.03 -5.62 1.94
N GLY A 60 -6.24 -6.18 1.94
CA GLY A 60 -6.76 -6.99 3.05
C GLY A 60 -6.12 -8.38 3.19
N LYS A 61 -5.33 -8.82 2.20
CA LYS A 61 -4.60 -10.09 2.21
C LYS A 61 -3.09 -9.84 2.24
N SER A 62 -2.34 -10.64 2.99
CA SER A 62 -0.87 -10.60 2.90
C SER A 62 -0.42 -11.10 1.52
N PRO A 63 0.67 -10.57 0.94
CA PRO A 63 1.24 -11.10 -0.30
C PRO A 63 1.62 -12.58 -0.19
N GLU A 64 2.11 -13.00 0.97
CA GLU A 64 2.46 -14.39 1.28
C GLU A 64 1.24 -15.35 1.25
N ALA A 65 0.03 -14.82 1.39
CA ALA A 65 -1.20 -15.63 1.33
C ALA A 65 -1.70 -15.84 -0.11
N THR A 66 -1.03 -15.27 -1.11
CA THR A 66 -1.40 -15.37 -2.53
C THR A 66 -0.41 -16.24 -3.33
N ALA A 67 0.57 -16.87 -2.67
CA ALA A 67 1.51 -17.82 -3.28
C ALA A 67 0.93 -19.24 -3.33
#